data_AF-A0A496ALI4-F1
#
_entry.id   AF-A0A496ALI4-F1
#
_cell.length_a   1.000
_cell.length_b   1.000
_cell.length_c   1.000
_cell.angle_alpha   90.00
_cell.angle_beta   90.00
_cell.angle_gamma   90.00
#
_symmetry.space_group_name_H-M   'P 1'
#
loop_
_entity.id
_entity.type
_entity.pdbx_description
1 polymer ?
#
loop_
_entity_poly.entity_id
_entity_poly.type
_entity_poly.pdbx_seq_one_letter_code
_entity_poly.pdbx_strand_id
1 'polypeptide(L)'
;MNKIFRIRKCLGLAQQHGRTQQSESRIYKMSRIYRMSRISRIRKFLVKFLKLDKHTRFLLLCLYYNSNRRKMMKYLLLMLIFAAACCTYAAADLMEGLVLYMPLDEGTGTSTEDFSENKFTGELNGGAQWVDGKFGKALEFAASADFVAVEDDAAFHIEDAITQAAWVSLTRLPSAHAIIFGTRSGGDGRNIGFGFGMNPANGLKVWTNGAAGGFLDVNDNETALDTDKWYYLAYTHTSDNNGLVEIYVDGELTHAQETNNPVAPAETTSQIQIGTWSGEAWPGLVDEVRLWNRALSADEVKDSMDVGMAGFLTAVDARDKLATSWGKIKRLR
;
A
#
# COMPACT_ATOMS: atom_id res chain seq x y z
N MET A 1 15.15 44.23 10.60
CA MET A 1 14.51 43.96 11.91
C MET A 1 13.76 45.18 12.50
N ASN A 2 13.17 46.10 11.71
CA ASN A 2 12.57 47.33 12.28
C ASN A 2 11.24 47.81 11.65
N LYS A 3 10.49 46.93 10.96
CA LYS A 3 9.13 47.24 10.46
C LYS A 3 8.02 46.31 10.98
N ILE A 4 8.38 45.12 11.47
CA ILE A 4 7.44 44.18 12.11
C ILE A 4 7.11 44.62 13.56
N PHE A 5 7.98 45.41 14.20
CA PHE A 5 7.80 45.87 15.58
C PHE A 5 6.77 47.02 15.72
N ARG A 6 6.54 47.83 14.67
CA ARG A 6 5.51 48.90 14.70
C ARG A 6 4.08 48.40 14.52
N ILE A 7 3.88 47.20 13.97
CA ILE A 7 2.54 46.63 13.75
C ILE A 7 2.00 46.00 15.05
N ARG A 8 2.87 45.42 15.90
CA ARG A 8 2.46 44.90 17.21
C ARG A 8 2.06 45.98 18.23
N LYS A 9 2.58 47.21 18.11
CA LYS A 9 2.24 48.32 19.03
C LYS A 9 0.86 48.94 18.76
N CYS A 10 0.27 48.73 17.57
CA CYS A 10 -1.10 49.16 17.26
C CYS A 10 -2.16 48.10 17.66
N LEU A 11 -1.80 46.81 17.71
CA LEU A 11 -2.72 45.76 18.18
C LEU A 11 -2.95 45.80 19.70
N GLY A 12 -1.95 46.23 20.48
CA GLY A 12 -2.08 46.34 21.95
C GLY A 12 -2.95 47.49 22.46
N LEU A 13 -3.27 48.49 21.63
CA LEU A 13 -4.12 49.63 22.02
C LEU A 13 -5.56 49.53 21.49
N ALA A 14 -5.84 48.58 20.60
CA ALA A 14 -7.20 48.34 20.08
C ALA A 14 -8.01 47.36 20.93
N GLN A 15 -7.39 46.71 21.93
CA GLN A 15 -8.05 45.74 22.81
C GLN A 15 -8.70 46.36 24.06
N GLN A 16 -8.68 47.70 24.23
CA GLN A 16 -9.36 48.39 25.33
C GLN A 16 -10.64 49.15 24.96
N HIS A 17 -11.03 49.23 23.69
CA HIS A 17 -12.31 49.84 23.28
C HIS A 17 -13.02 48.95 22.25
N GLY A 18 -14.08 48.27 22.69
CA GLY A 18 -14.85 47.29 21.92
C GLY A 18 -15.48 47.85 20.63
N ARG A 19 -14.74 47.76 19.51
CA ARG A 19 -15.24 47.92 18.13
C ARG A 19 -14.44 47.02 17.17
N THR A 20 -14.81 45.75 17.06
CA THR A 20 -14.01 44.73 16.33
C THR A 20 -14.55 44.30 14.96
N GLN A 21 -15.65 44.86 14.44
CA GLN A 21 -16.11 44.52 13.07
C GLN A 21 -15.76 45.56 12.00
N GLN A 22 -15.54 46.84 12.36
CA GLN A 22 -15.30 47.92 11.39
C GLN A 22 -13.81 48.17 11.08
N SER A 23 -12.91 47.68 11.94
CA SER A 23 -11.45 47.84 11.82
C SER A 23 -10.79 46.77 10.94
N GLU A 24 -11.28 45.52 10.95
CA GLU A 24 -10.79 44.43 10.09
C GLU A 24 -11.06 44.67 8.59
N SER A 25 -12.22 45.24 8.27
CA SER A 25 -12.60 45.67 6.92
C SER A 25 -11.62 46.69 6.31
N ARG A 26 -11.07 47.59 7.14
CA ARG A 26 -10.11 48.62 6.70
C ARG A 26 -8.71 48.06 6.46
N ILE A 27 -8.27 47.08 7.24
CA ILE A 27 -6.98 46.40 7.07
C ILE A 27 -7.00 45.49 5.83
N TYR A 28 -8.12 44.80 5.57
CA TYR A 28 -8.32 44.01 4.36
C TYR A 28 -8.42 44.89 3.10
N LYS A 29 -9.09 46.06 3.20
CA LYS A 29 -9.07 47.07 2.11
C LYS A 29 -7.68 47.65 1.89
N MET A 30 -6.91 47.98 2.94
CA MET A 30 -5.55 48.49 2.79
C MET A 30 -4.59 47.45 2.20
N SER A 31 -4.68 46.17 2.59
CA SER A 31 -3.86 45.10 2.01
C SER A 31 -4.19 44.87 0.54
N ARG A 32 -5.48 44.93 0.17
CA ARG A 32 -5.97 44.83 -1.21
C ARG A 32 -5.55 46.05 -2.04
N ILE A 33 -5.58 47.27 -1.49
CA ILE A 33 -5.06 48.49 -2.13
C ILE A 33 -3.53 48.42 -2.30
N TYR A 34 -2.80 47.90 -1.31
CA TYR A 34 -1.34 47.72 -1.39
C TYR A 34 -0.95 46.67 -2.44
N ARG A 35 -1.68 45.53 -2.49
CA ARG A 35 -1.51 44.43 -3.45
C ARG A 35 -1.92 44.87 -4.87
N MET A 36 -3.01 45.63 -5.01
CA MET A 36 -3.41 46.29 -6.27
C MET A 36 -2.41 47.37 -6.71
N SER A 37 -1.77 48.11 -5.79
CA SER A 37 -0.73 49.09 -6.16
C SER A 37 0.54 48.44 -6.70
N ARG A 38 0.87 47.23 -6.24
CA ARG A 38 1.98 46.43 -6.76
C ARG A 38 1.63 45.85 -8.13
N ILE A 39 0.45 45.26 -8.28
CA ILE A 39 -0.01 44.69 -9.56
C ILE A 39 -0.19 45.79 -10.61
N SER A 40 -0.70 46.96 -10.23
CA SER A 40 -0.81 48.15 -11.10
C SER A 40 0.57 48.66 -11.55
N ARG A 41 1.54 48.72 -10.63
CA ARG A 41 2.93 49.07 -10.97
C ARG A 41 3.59 48.02 -11.87
N ILE A 42 3.37 46.73 -11.61
CA ILE A 42 3.87 45.63 -12.44
C ILE A 42 3.23 45.66 -13.84
N ARG A 43 1.91 45.89 -13.95
CA ARG A 43 1.22 46.08 -15.24
C ARG A 43 1.77 47.29 -16.00
N LYS A 44 1.93 48.44 -15.35
CA LYS A 44 2.52 49.64 -15.98
C LYS A 44 3.96 49.41 -16.43
N PHE A 45 4.74 48.66 -15.65
CA PHE A 45 6.10 48.26 -16.00
C PHE A 45 6.10 47.29 -17.19
N LEU A 46 5.25 46.26 -17.19
CA LEU A 46 5.10 45.29 -18.28
C LEU A 46 4.66 45.96 -19.59
N VAL A 47 3.69 46.88 -19.54
CA VAL A 47 3.26 47.62 -20.72
C VAL A 47 4.38 48.50 -21.28
N LYS A 48 5.20 49.14 -20.41
CA LYS A 48 6.39 49.87 -20.86
C LYS A 48 7.48 48.94 -21.40
N PHE A 49 7.72 47.82 -20.74
CA PHE A 49 8.69 46.81 -21.13
C PHE A 49 8.37 46.18 -22.49
N LEU A 50 7.08 45.89 -22.74
CA LEU A 50 6.56 45.39 -24.01
C LEU A 50 6.49 46.45 -25.12
N LYS A 51 6.86 47.71 -24.84
CA LYS A 51 7.02 48.77 -25.84
C LYS A 51 8.49 49.05 -26.19
N LEU A 52 9.44 48.45 -25.47
CA LEU A 52 10.88 48.54 -25.77
C LEU A 52 11.22 47.72 -27.02
N ASP A 53 12.30 48.04 -27.72
CA ASP A 53 12.81 47.19 -28.80
C ASP A 53 13.35 45.85 -28.24
N LYS A 54 13.51 44.87 -29.13
CA LYS A 54 13.90 43.50 -28.78
C LYS A 54 15.29 43.44 -28.11
N HIS A 55 16.21 44.31 -28.50
CA HIS A 55 17.57 44.35 -27.94
C HIS A 55 17.56 44.91 -26.51
N THR A 56 16.79 45.97 -26.28
CA THR A 56 16.66 46.58 -24.94
C THR A 56 15.90 45.67 -23.96
N ARG A 57 14.89 44.91 -24.42
CA ARG A 57 14.23 43.89 -23.58
C ARG A 57 15.18 42.79 -23.16
N PHE A 58 16.01 42.33 -24.10
CA PHE A 58 17.00 41.28 -23.86
C PHE A 58 18.04 41.73 -22.82
N LEU A 59 18.61 42.93 -22.98
CA LEU A 59 19.57 43.50 -22.02
C LEU A 59 18.98 43.66 -20.61
N LEU A 60 17.74 44.14 -20.49
CA LEU A 60 17.07 44.28 -19.19
C LEU A 60 16.79 42.92 -18.52
N LEU A 61 16.45 41.89 -19.31
CA LEU A 61 16.31 40.52 -18.81
C LEU A 61 17.64 39.96 -18.35
N CYS A 62 18.72 40.20 -19.09
CA CYS A 62 20.08 39.79 -18.71
C CYS A 62 20.55 40.48 -17.42
N LEU A 63 20.30 41.79 -17.27
CA LEU A 63 20.66 42.54 -16.05
C LEU A 63 19.81 42.11 -14.84
N TYR A 64 18.52 41.84 -15.04
CA TYR A 64 17.63 41.32 -14.00
C TYR A 64 18.03 39.89 -13.58
N TYR A 65 18.35 39.04 -14.55
CA TYR A 65 18.83 37.67 -14.34
C TYR A 65 20.16 37.67 -13.57
N ASN A 66 21.11 38.54 -13.94
CA ASN A 66 22.40 38.64 -13.26
C ASN A 66 22.26 39.19 -11.82
N SER A 67 21.41 40.20 -11.61
CA SER A 67 21.16 40.81 -10.29
C SER A 67 20.53 39.85 -9.28
N ASN A 68 19.67 38.93 -9.73
CA ASN A 68 18.92 38.01 -8.86
C ASN A 68 19.37 36.55 -8.97
N ARG A 69 20.46 36.25 -9.69
CA ARG A 69 20.99 34.89 -9.92
C ARG A 69 21.10 34.07 -8.64
N ARG A 70 21.61 34.66 -7.56
CA ARG A 70 21.77 33.98 -6.24
C ARG A 70 20.44 33.70 -5.53
N LYS A 71 19.39 34.50 -5.75
CA LYS A 71 18.06 34.27 -5.15
C LYS A 71 17.27 33.25 -5.96
N MET A 72 17.28 33.37 -7.28
CA MET A 72 16.67 32.39 -8.19
C MET A 72 17.27 31.00 -8.00
N MET A 73 18.60 30.89 -7.86
CA MET A 73 19.25 29.61 -7.61
C MET A 73 18.90 29.02 -6.24
N LYS A 74 18.69 29.84 -5.20
CA LYS A 74 18.18 29.37 -3.89
C LYS A 74 16.74 28.87 -3.96
N TYR A 75 15.86 29.56 -4.69
CA TYR A 75 14.47 29.11 -4.88
C TYR A 75 14.38 27.86 -5.75
N LEU A 76 15.24 27.74 -6.78
CA LEU A 76 15.34 26.54 -7.60
C LEU A 76 15.88 25.36 -6.78
N LEU A 77 16.88 25.58 -5.94
CA LEU A 77 17.41 24.56 -5.02
C LEU A 77 16.36 24.16 -3.97
N LEU A 78 15.60 25.11 -3.41
CA LEU A 78 14.49 24.84 -2.50
C LEU A 78 13.34 24.10 -3.19
N MET A 79 13.01 24.43 -4.45
CA MET A 79 12.04 23.68 -5.26
C MET A 79 12.55 22.29 -5.60
N LEU A 80 13.84 22.11 -5.88
CA LEU A 80 14.45 20.80 -6.14
C LEU A 80 14.52 19.95 -4.87
N ILE A 81 14.79 20.55 -3.72
CA ILE A 81 14.75 19.88 -2.41
C ILE A 81 13.30 19.54 -2.03
N PHE A 82 12.35 20.44 -2.30
CA PHE A 82 10.92 20.18 -2.06
C PHE A 82 10.38 19.14 -3.04
N ALA A 83 10.80 19.14 -4.31
CA ALA A 83 10.47 18.11 -5.29
C ALA A 83 11.12 16.77 -4.92
N ALA A 84 12.37 16.74 -4.46
CA ALA A 84 13.01 15.52 -3.97
C ALA A 84 12.35 14.99 -2.68
N ALA A 85 11.91 15.87 -1.77
CA ALA A 85 11.15 15.52 -0.57
C ALA A 85 9.66 15.22 -0.83
N CYS A 86 9.14 15.57 -2.01
CA CYS A 86 7.80 15.22 -2.47
C CYS A 86 7.83 14.00 -3.40
N CYS A 87 9.00 13.67 -3.98
CA CYS A 87 9.32 12.43 -4.68
C CYS A 87 9.73 11.30 -3.73
N THR A 88 9.91 11.57 -2.43
CA THR A 88 9.60 10.58 -1.40
C THR A 88 8.08 10.57 -1.20
N TYR A 89 7.34 10.27 -2.26
CA TYR A 89 6.04 9.64 -2.10
C TYR A 89 6.32 8.41 -1.25
N ALA A 90 5.62 8.27 -0.13
CA ALA A 90 5.85 7.17 0.79
C ALA A 90 5.73 5.88 -0.01
N ALA A 91 6.85 5.20 -0.28
CA ALA A 91 6.79 3.77 -0.55
C ALA A 91 6.04 3.21 0.65
N ALA A 92 4.86 2.68 0.36
CA ALA A 92 3.99 2.15 1.37
C ALA A 92 4.69 0.93 1.98
N ASP A 93 4.59 0.82 3.30
CA ASP A 93 5.39 -0.17 4.02
C ASP A 93 4.69 -1.51 3.95
N LEU A 94 5.18 -2.40 3.10
CA LEU A 94 4.62 -3.75 3.00
C LEU A 94 4.83 -4.57 4.28
N MET A 95 5.67 -4.12 5.23
CA MET A 95 5.76 -4.75 6.55
C MET A 95 4.67 -4.30 7.52
N GLU A 96 4.10 -3.10 7.31
CA GLU A 96 3.04 -2.63 8.18
C GLU A 96 1.86 -3.60 8.10
N GLY A 97 1.44 -4.14 9.24
CA GLY A 97 0.34 -5.10 9.31
C GLY A 97 0.64 -6.46 8.67
N LEU A 98 1.88 -6.79 8.36
CA LEU A 98 2.23 -8.12 7.84
C LEU A 98 2.13 -9.17 8.95
N VAL A 99 1.30 -10.18 8.73
CA VAL A 99 1.02 -11.27 9.68
C VAL A 99 1.80 -12.53 9.32
N LEU A 100 1.90 -12.85 8.04
CA LEU A 100 2.62 -14.01 7.53
C LEU A 100 3.29 -13.64 6.22
N TYR A 101 4.54 -14.04 6.07
CA TYR A 101 5.21 -14.04 4.79
C TYR A 101 6.09 -15.29 4.65
N MET A 102 5.67 -16.23 3.82
CA MET A 102 6.44 -17.42 3.47
C MET A 102 6.90 -17.30 2.00
N PRO A 103 8.18 -16.97 1.76
CA PRO A 103 8.71 -16.90 0.41
C PRO A 103 8.72 -18.26 -0.28
N LEU A 104 8.85 -19.37 0.47
CA LEU A 104 9.05 -20.72 -0.07
C LEU A 104 10.38 -20.85 -0.84
N ASP A 105 11.43 -20.24 -0.31
CA ASP A 105 12.75 -20.11 -0.93
C ASP A 105 13.80 -21.14 -0.44
N GLU A 106 13.45 -22.02 0.51
CA GLU A 106 14.40 -22.90 1.19
C GLU A 106 15.02 -23.95 0.25
N GLY A 107 14.24 -24.44 -0.72
CA GLY A 107 14.69 -25.32 -1.78
C GLY A 107 15.01 -26.77 -1.38
N THR A 108 15.03 -27.08 -0.08
CA THR A 108 15.24 -28.43 0.47
C THR A 108 14.59 -28.55 1.86
N GLY A 109 14.44 -29.79 2.36
CA GLY A 109 13.88 -30.05 3.68
C GLY A 109 12.35 -30.12 3.68
N THR A 110 11.78 -30.15 4.88
CA THR A 110 10.33 -30.33 5.10
C THR A 110 9.69 -29.18 5.87
N SER A 111 10.36 -28.03 5.94
CA SER A 111 9.87 -26.85 6.65
C SER A 111 10.10 -25.59 5.82
N THR A 112 9.27 -24.57 6.05
CA THR A 112 9.42 -23.22 5.50
C THR A 112 9.27 -22.16 6.60
N GLU A 113 9.97 -21.05 6.47
CA GLU A 113 10.06 -20.00 7.49
C GLU A 113 9.16 -18.81 7.15
N ASP A 114 8.50 -18.27 8.18
CA ASP A 114 7.84 -16.98 8.13
C ASP A 114 8.82 -15.82 8.37
N PHE A 115 8.87 -14.90 7.41
CA PHE A 115 9.71 -13.72 7.45
C PHE A 115 9.02 -12.50 8.07
N SER A 116 7.75 -12.60 8.47
CA SER A 116 7.07 -11.58 9.28
C SER A 116 7.68 -11.45 10.69
N GLU A 117 7.16 -10.53 11.50
CA GLU A 117 7.58 -10.42 12.91
C GLU A 117 7.13 -11.61 13.77
N ASN A 118 6.14 -12.39 13.33
CA ASN A 118 5.58 -13.50 14.10
C ASN A 118 6.44 -14.76 14.08
N LYS A 119 7.25 -14.97 13.03
CA LYS A 119 8.24 -16.07 12.94
C LYS A 119 7.62 -17.46 13.08
N PHE A 120 6.46 -17.66 12.48
CA PHE A 120 5.86 -18.99 12.35
C PHE A 120 6.75 -19.96 11.56
N THR A 121 6.60 -21.26 11.82
CA THR A 121 7.19 -22.34 11.01
C THR A 121 6.09 -23.09 10.30
N GLY A 122 6.23 -23.25 8.98
CA GLY A 122 5.36 -24.09 8.17
C GLY A 122 5.97 -25.46 7.97
N GLU A 123 5.21 -26.52 8.20
CA GLU A 123 5.63 -27.90 7.99
C GLU A 123 5.05 -28.44 6.69
N LEU A 124 5.90 -28.94 5.81
CA LEU A 124 5.51 -29.59 4.56
C LEU A 124 4.98 -30.99 4.87
N ASN A 125 3.76 -31.25 4.40
CA ASN A 125 3.07 -32.51 4.55
C ASN A 125 2.82 -33.14 3.17
N GLY A 126 2.73 -34.48 3.16
CA GLY A 126 2.56 -35.24 1.93
C GLY A 126 3.86 -35.32 1.12
N GLY A 127 3.77 -35.02 -0.17
CA GLY A 127 4.85 -35.12 -1.15
C GLY A 127 5.17 -33.81 -1.87
N ALA A 128 4.82 -32.64 -1.31
CA ALA A 128 5.15 -31.34 -1.89
C ALA A 128 6.66 -31.24 -2.20
N GLN A 129 7.01 -30.71 -3.38
CA GLN A 129 8.39 -30.66 -3.86
C GLN A 129 8.88 -29.23 -4.05
N TRP A 130 10.15 -29.00 -3.73
CA TRP A 130 10.84 -27.76 -4.05
C TRP A 130 11.19 -27.69 -5.53
N VAL A 131 10.79 -26.60 -6.19
CA VAL A 131 11.05 -26.34 -7.61
C VAL A 131 11.56 -24.91 -7.82
N ASP A 132 11.94 -24.55 -9.06
CA ASP A 132 12.27 -23.16 -9.37
C ASP A 132 10.98 -22.33 -9.40
N GLY A 133 10.99 -21.21 -8.66
CA GLY A 133 9.83 -20.36 -8.44
C GLY A 133 9.73 -19.16 -9.38
N LYS A 134 8.78 -18.29 -9.08
CA LYS A 134 8.72 -16.94 -9.67
C LYS A 134 9.90 -16.11 -9.17
N PHE A 135 10.18 -16.19 -7.87
CA PHE A 135 11.37 -15.65 -7.24
C PHE A 135 12.09 -16.79 -6.54
N GLY A 136 13.34 -17.07 -6.91
CA GLY A 136 14.11 -18.13 -6.27
C GLY A 136 13.46 -19.52 -6.40
N LYS A 137 12.90 -20.06 -5.32
CA LYS A 137 12.23 -21.37 -5.26
C LYS A 137 10.72 -21.23 -5.04
N ALA A 138 10.02 -22.33 -5.21
CA ALA A 138 8.60 -22.46 -4.94
C ALA A 138 8.29 -23.88 -4.48
N LEU A 139 7.06 -24.10 -4.01
CA LEU A 139 6.53 -25.43 -3.77
C LEU A 139 5.56 -25.86 -4.86
N GLU A 140 5.76 -27.08 -5.36
CA GLU A 140 4.82 -27.79 -6.22
C GLU A 140 3.92 -28.71 -5.38
N PHE A 141 2.60 -28.55 -5.54
CA PHE A 141 1.55 -29.36 -4.96
C PHE A 141 0.93 -30.24 -6.05
N ALA A 142 1.33 -31.50 -6.10
CA ALA A 142 0.94 -32.43 -7.16
C ALA A 142 -0.25 -33.32 -6.77
N ALA A 143 -0.38 -33.62 -5.47
CA ALA A 143 -1.39 -34.50 -4.90
C ALA A 143 -2.27 -33.79 -3.86
N SER A 144 -3.47 -34.33 -3.60
CA SER A 144 -4.43 -33.73 -2.68
C SER A 144 -4.00 -33.70 -1.21
N ALA A 145 -2.98 -34.50 -0.87
CA ALA A 145 -2.39 -34.59 0.46
C ALA A 145 -1.16 -33.69 0.62
N ASP A 146 -0.75 -32.96 -0.42
CA ASP A 146 0.38 -32.04 -0.37
C ASP A 146 -0.08 -30.70 0.18
N PHE A 147 0.53 -30.23 1.26
CA PHE A 147 0.26 -28.91 1.81
C PHE A 147 1.37 -28.47 2.77
N VAL A 148 1.45 -27.16 3.04
CA VAL A 148 2.16 -26.64 4.20
C VAL A 148 1.14 -26.40 5.30
N ALA A 149 1.46 -26.83 6.52
CA ALA A 149 0.68 -26.54 7.72
C ALA A 149 1.41 -25.54 8.60
N VAL A 150 0.71 -24.50 9.05
CA VAL A 150 1.17 -23.62 10.12
C VAL A 150 0.20 -23.74 11.27
N GLU A 151 0.74 -23.96 12.48
CA GLU A 151 -0.07 -24.05 13.68
C GLU A 151 -0.90 -22.77 13.87
N ASP A 152 -2.08 -22.93 14.47
CA ASP A 152 -2.95 -21.80 14.75
C ASP A 152 -2.35 -20.87 15.82
N ASP A 153 -2.61 -19.57 15.67
CA ASP A 153 -2.13 -18.51 16.55
C ASP A 153 -3.12 -17.33 16.54
N ALA A 154 -3.15 -16.56 17.63
CA ALA A 154 -3.98 -15.38 17.75
C ALA A 154 -3.71 -14.32 16.66
N ALA A 155 -2.53 -14.30 16.05
CA ALA A 155 -2.22 -13.40 14.94
C ALA A 155 -3.10 -13.66 13.70
N PHE A 156 -3.66 -14.87 13.55
CA PHE A 156 -4.59 -15.21 12.47
C PHE A 156 -6.05 -14.84 12.80
N HIS A 157 -6.33 -14.29 13.98
CA HIS A 157 -7.67 -13.84 14.37
C HIS A 157 -7.87 -12.39 13.90
N ILE A 158 -7.87 -12.20 12.58
CA ILE A 158 -7.85 -10.88 11.95
C ILE A 158 -9.23 -10.21 12.02
N GLU A 159 -9.23 -8.94 12.43
CA GLU A 159 -10.39 -8.05 12.44
C GLU A 159 -10.17 -6.88 11.48
N ASP A 160 -11.23 -6.10 11.22
CA ASP A 160 -11.25 -4.85 10.43
C ASP A 160 -10.89 -4.97 8.95
N ALA A 161 -9.72 -5.49 8.59
CA ALA A 161 -9.32 -5.67 7.20
C ALA A 161 -8.27 -6.76 7.04
N ILE A 162 -8.27 -7.41 5.88
CA ILE A 162 -7.35 -8.48 5.52
C ILE A 162 -6.88 -8.31 4.07
N THR A 163 -5.63 -8.65 3.81
CA THR A 163 -5.13 -8.90 2.45
C THR A 163 -4.42 -10.25 2.43
N GLN A 164 -4.72 -11.07 1.43
CA GLN A 164 -3.93 -12.27 1.12
C GLN A 164 -3.37 -12.15 -0.29
N ALA A 165 -2.15 -12.63 -0.49
CA ALA A 165 -1.55 -12.69 -1.82
C ALA A 165 -0.60 -13.88 -1.98
N ALA A 166 -0.45 -14.36 -3.21
CA ALA A 166 0.57 -15.33 -3.59
C ALA A 166 0.88 -15.24 -5.08
N TRP A 167 2.09 -15.63 -5.45
CA TRP A 167 2.38 -16.04 -6.82
C TRP A 167 1.96 -17.49 -7.01
N VAL A 168 1.26 -17.79 -8.09
CA VAL A 168 0.79 -19.15 -8.37
C VAL A 168 0.94 -19.52 -9.84
N SER A 169 1.07 -20.81 -10.11
CA SER A 169 0.98 -21.40 -11.45
C SER A 169 0.22 -22.71 -11.38
N LEU A 170 -0.58 -23.01 -12.40
CA LEU A 170 -1.36 -24.25 -12.49
C LEU A 170 -0.67 -25.23 -13.43
N THR A 171 -0.50 -26.49 -13.03
CA THR A 171 -0.09 -27.56 -13.95
C THR A 171 -1.28 -28.19 -14.66
N ARG A 172 -2.48 -28.02 -14.09
CA ARG A 172 -3.77 -28.39 -14.70
C ARG A 172 -4.88 -27.49 -14.15
N LEU A 173 -5.95 -27.35 -14.91
CA LEU A 173 -7.17 -26.73 -14.37
C LEU A 173 -7.82 -27.67 -13.34
N PRO A 174 -8.23 -27.16 -12.17
CA PRO A 174 -8.93 -27.96 -11.18
C PRO A 174 -10.36 -28.28 -11.65
N SER A 175 -10.81 -29.52 -11.39
CA SER A 175 -12.19 -29.97 -11.65
C SER A 175 -13.14 -29.74 -10.47
N ALA A 176 -12.61 -29.22 -9.35
CA ALA A 176 -13.30 -28.90 -8.11
C ALA A 176 -12.76 -27.57 -7.57
N HIS A 177 -13.15 -27.17 -6.36
CA HIS A 177 -12.49 -26.06 -5.68
C HIS A 177 -11.00 -26.40 -5.46
N ALA A 178 -10.15 -25.38 -5.55
CA ALA A 178 -8.72 -25.49 -5.33
C ALA A 178 -8.25 -24.33 -4.44
N ILE A 179 -7.53 -24.64 -3.37
CA ILE A 179 -7.22 -23.71 -2.29
C ILE A 179 -5.75 -23.38 -2.33
N ILE A 180 -5.41 -22.09 -2.43
CA ILE A 180 -4.02 -21.62 -2.38
C ILE A 180 -3.58 -21.50 -0.94
N PHE A 181 -4.35 -20.76 -0.12
CA PHE A 181 -4.00 -20.42 1.24
C PHE A 181 -5.26 -20.11 2.06
N GLY A 182 -5.30 -20.53 3.32
CA GLY A 182 -6.38 -20.17 4.24
C GLY A 182 -6.45 -21.03 5.50
N THR A 183 -7.45 -20.74 6.34
CA THR A 183 -7.83 -21.55 7.50
C THR A 183 -9.34 -21.69 7.59
N ARG A 184 -9.78 -22.88 8.01
CA ARG A 184 -11.18 -23.19 8.28
C ARG A 184 -11.27 -24.35 9.25
N SER A 185 -12.02 -24.15 10.33
CA SER A 185 -12.35 -25.24 11.25
C SER A 185 -13.42 -26.15 10.62
N GLY A 186 -13.18 -27.46 10.59
CA GLY A 186 -14.14 -28.43 10.04
C GLY A 186 -15.37 -28.59 10.95
N GLY A 187 -16.54 -28.89 10.36
CA GLY A 187 -17.78 -29.20 11.09
C GLY A 187 -19.07 -28.78 10.35
N ASP A 188 -20.22 -29.26 10.84
CA ASP A 188 -21.55 -28.95 10.30
C ASP A 188 -21.95 -27.46 10.49
N GLY A 189 -21.27 -26.76 11.40
CA GLY A 189 -21.29 -25.31 11.52
C GLY A 189 -20.20 -24.72 10.63
N ARG A 190 -20.57 -23.84 9.70
CA ARG A 190 -19.64 -23.20 8.74
C ARG A 190 -18.74 -22.17 9.43
N ASN A 191 -17.89 -22.64 10.34
CA ASN A 191 -16.93 -21.83 11.09
C ASN A 191 -15.64 -21.69 10.26
N ILE A 192 -15.67 -20.73 9.35
CA ILE A 192 -14.61 -20.49 8.38
C ILE A 192 -13.67 -19.45 8.99
N GLY A 193 -12.43 -19.33 8.51
CA GLY A 193 -11.62 -18.18 8.85
C GLY A 193 -11.57 -17.29 7.63
N PHE A 194 -10.49 -17.46 6.87
CA PHE A 194 -10.30 -16.80 5.59
C PHE A 194 -9.58 -17.75 4.63
N GLY A 195 -9.63 -17.44 3.34
CA GLY A 195 -8.79 -18.09 2.35
C GLY A 195 -9.10 -17.61 0.95
N PHE A 196 -8.26 -18.02 0.00
CA PHE A 196 -8.51 -17.76 -1.41
C PHE A 196 -7.92 -18.83 -2.33
N GLY A 197 -8.47 -18.90 -3.54
CA GLY A 197 -8.21 -19.98 -4.49
C GLY A 197 -9.09 -19.86 -5.72
N MET A 198 -9.51 -21.00 -6.24
CA MET A 198 -10.28 -21.10 -7.47
C MET A 198 -11.56 -21.92 -7.33
N ASN A 199 -12.54 -21.55 -8.14
CA ASN A 199 -13.74 -22.33 -8.40
C ASN A 199 -13.53 -23.42 -9.45
N PRO A 200 -14.34 -24.50 -9.39
CA PRO A 200 -14.59 -25.32 -10.56
C PRO A 200 -15.13 -24.43 -11.69
N ALA A 201 -14.63 -24.62 -12.91
CA ALA A 201 -14.93 -23.84 -14.11
C ALA A 201 -14.19 -22.50 -14.32
N ASN A 202 -13.07 -22.30 -13.62
CA ASN A 202 -12.09 -21.22 -13.90
C ASN A 202 -12.60 -19.82 -13.52
N GLY A 203 -12.50 -19.52 -12.22
CA GLY A 203 -12.77 -18.22 -11.61
C GLY A 203 -12.10 -18.16 -10.24
N LEU A 204 -11.75 -16.98 -9.77
CA LEU A 204 -11.17 -16.78 -8.45
C LEU A 204 -12.25 -16.81 -7.38
N LYS A 205 -11.86 -17.34 -6.23
CA LYS A 205 -12.72 -17.49 -5.07
C LYS A 205 -12.04 -16.98 -3.81
N VAL A 206 -12.81 -16.25 -3.02
CA VAL A 206 -12.44 -15.81 -1.68
C VAL A 206 -13.46 -16.36 -0.68
N TRP A 207 -12.94 -16.91 0.41
CA TRP A 207 -13.69 -17.37 1.56
C TRP A 207 -13.39 -16.45 2.73
N THR A 208 -14.43 -15.98 3.40
CA THR A 208 -14.26 -15.10 4.56
C THR A 208 -15.40 -15.26 5.54
N ASN A 209 -15.12 -14.97 6.80
CA ASN A 209 -16.13 -14.68 7.79
C ASN A 209 -16.58 -13.23 7.69
N GLY A 210 -17.78 -12.97 8.19
CA GLY A 210 -18.10 -11.60 8.53
C GLY A 210 -19.03 -11.46 9.70
N ALA A 211 -19.17 -10.20 10.12
CA ALA A 211 -19.80 -9.83 11.39
C ALA A 211 -21.28 -10.23 11.48
N ALA A 212 -21.96 -10.44 10.35
CA ALA A 212 -23.34 -10.92 10.33
C ALA A 212 -23.46 -12.42 10.67
N GLY A 213 -22.32 -13.10 10.80
CA GLY A 213 -22.22 -14.54 11.03
C GLY A 213 -22.40 -15.34 9.74
N GLY A 214 -21.78 -16.52 9.73
CA GLY A 214 -21.86 -17.45 8.61
C GLY A 214 -20.85 -17.18 7.49
N PHE A 215 -20.69 -18.22 6.69
CA PHE A 215 -19.77 -18.28 5.57
C PHE A 215 -20.16 -17.37 4.40
N LEU A 216 -19.19 -16.62 3.89
CA LEU A 216 -19.31 -15.91 2.63
C LEU A 216 -18.33 -16.44 1.58
N ASP A 217 -18.90 -16.70 0.40
CA ASP A 217 -18.18 -16.97 -0.84
C ASP A 217 -18.27 -15.76 -1.76
N VAL A 218 -17.13 -15.17 -2.10
CA VAL A 218 -17.04 -14.18 -3.18
C VAL A 218 -16.36 -14.84 -4.36
N ASN A 219 -17.01 -14.78 -5.52
CA ASN A 219 -16.52 -15.38 -6.76
C ASN A 219 -16.52 -14.30 -7.83
N ASP A 220 -15.40 -14.11 -8.51
CA ASP A 220 -15.35 -13.14 -9.60
C ASP A 220 -16.12 -13.64 -10.85
N ASN A 221 -16.08 -14.95 -11.11
CA ASN A 221 -16.61 -15.63 -12.30
C ASN A 221 -16.15 -15.01 -13.64
N GLU A 222 -15.04 -14.27 -13.62
CA GLU A 222 -14.53 -13.51 -14.76
C GLU A 222 -13.08 -13.86 -15.09
N THR A 223 -12.23 -14.09 -14.08
CA THR A 223 -10.82 -14.41 -14.30
C THR A 223 -10.66 -15.85 -14.78
N ALA A 224 -10.03 -16.00 -15.95
CA ALA A 224 -9.61 -17.29 -16.48
C ALA A 224 -8.09 -17.41 -16.41
N LEU A 225 -7.58 -18.36 -15.63
CA LEU A 225 -6.15 -18.67 -15.61
C LEU A 225 -5.82 -19.75 -16.64
N ASP A 226 -4.65 -19.61 -17.27
CA ASP A 226 -4.05 -20.63 -18.11
C ASP A 226 -3.06 -21.49 -17.30
N THR A 227 -2.84 -22.73 -17.73
CA THR A 227 -1.79 -23.58 -17.15
C THR A 227 -0.39 -23.08 -17.55
N ASP A 228 0.60 -23.44 -16.74
CA ASP A 228 2.02 -23.20 -16.98
C ASP A 228 2.40 -21.72 -17.11
N LYS A 229 1.58 -20.84 -16.50
CA LYS A 229 1.83 -19.40 -16.38
C LYS A 229 1.76 -18.98 -14.93
N TRP A 230 2.67 -18.09 -14.56
CA TRP A 230 2.66 -17.43 -13.26
C TRP A 230 1.67 -16.28 -13.26
N TYR A 231 0.84 -16.22 -12.22
CA TYR A 231 -0.05 -15.12 -11.89
C TYR A 231 0.20 -14.66 -10.47
N TYR A 232 0.16 -13.35 -10.24
CA TYR A 232 0.07 -12.80 -8.90
C TYR A 232 -1.39 -12.60 -8.55
N LEU A 233 -1.86 -13.35 -7.56
CA LEU A 233 -3.24 -13.26 -7.09
C LEU A 233 -3.26 -12.61 -5.72
N ALA A 234 -4.11 -11.61 -5.56
CA ALA A 234 -4.35 -11.00 -4.27
C ALA A 234 -5.82 -10.68 -4.08
N TYR A 235 -6.27 -10.59 -2.84
CA TYR A 235 -7.55 -10.00 -2.52
C TYR A 235 -7.47 -9.16 -1.25
N THR A 236 -8.31 -8.14 -1.16
CA THR A 236 -8.54 -7.37 0.07
C THR A 236 -9.99 -7.58 0.52
N HIS A 237 -10.22 -7.55 1.83
CA HIS A 237 -11.56 -7.47 2.41
C HIS A 237 -11.53 -6.49 3.57
N THR A 238 -12.50 -5.58 3.64
CA THR A 238 -12.57 -4.53 4.66
C THR A 238 -13.90 -4.53 5.39
N SER A 239 -13.92 -4.06 6.64
CA SER A 239 -15.14 -3.71 7.36
C SER A 239 -15.79 -2.43 6.85
N ASP A 240 -14.99 -1.51 6.29
CA ASP A 240 -15.47 -0.35 5.57
C ASP A 240 -16.25 -0.72 4.30
N ASN A 241 -16.99 0.25 3.77
CA ASN A 241 -17.83 0.08 2.56
C ASN A 241 -18.71 -1.17 2.62
N ASN A 242 -19.20 -1.47 3.82
CA ASN A 242 -20.11 -2.58 4.09
C ASN A 242 -19.55 -3.96 3.69
N GLY A 243 -18.27 -4.23 3.97
CA GLY A 243 -17.68 -5.53 3.62
C GLY A 243 -17.11 -5.57 2.21
N LEU A 244 -16.46 -4.50 1.73
CA LEU A 244 -15.90 -4.48 0.38
C LEU A 244 -14.81 -5.54 0.22
N VAL A 245 -14.99 -6.40 -0.78
CA VAL A 245 -13.99 -7.37 -1.25
C VAL A 245 -13.49 -6.91 -2.62
N GLU A 246 -12.18 -6.85 -2.78
CA GLU A 246 -11.52 -6.56 -4.05
C GLU A 246 -10.57 -7.69 -4.41
N ILE A 247 -10.57 -8.12 -5.68
CA ILE A 247 -9.69 -9.17 -6.20
C ILE A 247 -8.79 -8.58 -7.26
N TYR A 248 -7.51 -8.94 -7.19
CA TYR A 248 -6.46 -8.45 -8.06
C TYR A 248 -5.76 -9.60 -8.76
N VAL A 249 -5.48 -9.41 -10.05
CA VAL A 249 -4.73 -10.36 -10.90
C VAL A 249 -3.62 -9.58 -11.57
N ASP A 250 -2.38 -10.02 -11.36
CA ASP A 250 -1.17 -9.35 -11.84
C ASP A 250 -1.13 -7.85 -11.47
N GLY A 251 -1.59 -7.54 -10.25
CA GLY A 251 -1.60 -6.20 -9.70
C GLY A 251 -2.75 -5.30 -10.20
N GLU A 252 -3.60 -5.78 -11.11
CA GLU A 252 -4.76 -5.03 -11.60
C GLU A 252 -6.05 -5.49 -10.90
N LEU A 253 -6.90 -4.54 -10.51
CA LEU A 253 -8.21 -4.82 -9.93
C LEU A 253 -9.12 -5.45 -10.98
N THR A 254 -9.56 -6.69 -10.76
CA THR A 254 -10.46 -7.42 -11.68
C THR A 254 -11.88 -7.54 -11.15
N HIS A 255 -12.07 -7.54 -9.83
CA HIS A 255 -13.40 -7.65 -9.22
C HIS A 255 -13.50 -6.78 -7.97
N ALA A 256 -14.67 -6.18 -7.75
CA ALA A 256 -14.98 -5.43 -6.54
C ALA A 256 -16.45 -5.64 -6.16
N GLN A 257 -16.71 -5.98 -4.89
CA GLN A 257 -18.07 -6.27 -4.41
C GLN A 257 -18.24 -5.85 -2.95
N GLU A 258 -19.24 -5.02 -2.67
CA GLU A 258 -19.73 -4.81 -1.30
C GLU A 258 -20.56 -6.04 -0.89
N THR A 259 -20.07 -6.79 0.09
CA THR A 259 -20.67 -8.07 0.47
C THR A 259 -21.83 -7.92 1.45
N ASN A 260 -22.01 -6.74 2.04
CA ASN A 260 -22.84 -6.50 3.23
C ASN A 260 -22.41 -7.38 4.42
N ASN A 261 -21.16 -7.86 4.41
CA ASN A 261 -20.58 -8.69 5.45
C ASN A 261 -19.16 -8.20 5.78
N PRO A 262 -19.03 -7.19 6.66
CA PRO A 262 -17.75 -6.69 7.17
C PRO A 262 -16.86 -7.81 7.70
N VAL A 263 -15.54 -7.68 7.53
CA VAL A 263 -14.53 -8.63 8.07
C VAL A 263 -14.78 -8.86 9.55
N ALA A 264 -14.73 -10.13 9.96
CA ALA A 264 -14.77 -10.53 11.35
C ALA A 264 -13.79 -11.68 11.59
N PRO A 265 -13.26 -11.81 12.82
CA PRO A 265 -12.35 -12.89 13.13
C PRO A 265 -13.04 -14.25 13.05
N ALA A 266 -12.24 -15.30 12.98
CA ALA A 266 -12.73 -16.65 13.12
C ALA A 266 -13.08 -16.95 14.58
N GLU A 267 -14.33 -17.30 14.85
CA GLU A 267 -14.77 -17.74 16.19
C GLU A 267 -14.07 -19.05 16.63
N THR A 268 -13.74 -19.91 15.65
CA THR A 268 -12.90 -21.09 15.84
C THR A 268 -11.96 -21.25 14.65
N THR A 269 -10.67 -21.30 14.93
CA THR A 269 -9.61 -21.51 13.94
C THR A 269 -9.13 -22.95 13.93
N SER A 270 -8.47 -23.31 12.83
CA SER A 270 -7.63 -24.51 12.71
C SER A 270 -6.29 -24.08 12.15
N GLN A 271 -5.38 -25.05 11.98
CA GLN A 271 -4.11 -24.79 11.30
C GLN A 271 -4.34 -24.05 9.98
N ILE A 272 -3.44 -23.13 9.69
CA ILE A 272 -3.37 -22.49 8.38
C ILE A 272 -2.80 -23.50 7.40
N GLN A 273 -3.37 -23.55 6.20
CA GLN A 273 -2.92 -24.46 5.15
C GLN A 273 -2.57 -23.68 3.88
N ILE A 274 -1.44 -24.05 3.25
CA ILE A 274 -1.07 -23.62 1.90
C ILE A 274 -1.13 -24.86 0.98
N GLY A 275 -1.79 -24.73 -0.17
CA GLY A 275 -1.85 -25.76 -1.20
C GLY A 275 -3.04 -26.72 -1.12
N THR A 276 -3.82 -26.70 -0.03
CA THR A 276 -5.06 -27.48 0.09
C THR A 276 -5.96 -26.98 1.22
N TRP A 277 -7.23 -27.34 1.15
CA TRP A 277 -8.07 -27.47 2.34
C TRP A 277 -9.03 -28.65 2.14
N SER A 278 -9.05 -29.61 3.09
CA SER A 278 -9.94 -30.79 3.04
C SER A 278 -9.92 -31.56 1.69
N GLY A 279 -8.80 -31.53 0.96
CA GLY A 279 -8.65 -32.19 -0.35
C GLY A 279 -9.01 -31.32 -1.56
N GLU A 280 -9.50 -30.09 -1.36
CA GLU A 280 -9.62 -29.04 -2.39
C GLU A 280 -8.23 -28.48 -2.72
N ALA A 281 -7.38 -29.32 -3.30
CA ALA A 281 -5.97 -29.02 -3.49
C ALA A 281 -5.69 -28.11 -4.67
N TRP A 282 -4.75 -27.18 -4.48
CA TRP A 282 -4.15 -26.41 -5.57
C TRP A 282 -3.30 -27.33 -6.45
N PRO A 283 -3.61 -27.46 -7.75
CA PRO A 283 -2.86 -28.36 -8.62
C PRO A 283 -1.73 -27.61 -9.35
N GLY A 284 -0.68 -27.24 -8.63
CA GLY A 284 0.44 -26.54 -9.23
C GLY A 284 1.41 -25.91 -8.24
N LEU A 285 2.02 -24.81 -8.65
CA LEU A 285 3.10 -24.15 -7.92
C LEU A 285 2.55 -22.96 -7.13
N VAL A 286 3.08 -22.75 -5.93
CA VAL A 286 2.82 -21.57 -5.10
C VAL A 286 4.16 -21.00 -4.62
N ASP A 287 4.24 -19.67 -4.60
CA ASP A 287 5.41 -18.89 -4.25
C ASP A 287 4.97 -17.58 -3.56
N GLU A 288 5.83 -16.99 -2.73
CA GLU A 288 5.63 -15.67 -2.13
C GLU A 288 4.27 -15.47 -1.40
N VAL A 289 3.89 -16.42 -0.53
CA VAL A 289 2.61 -16.39 0.21
C VAL A 289 2.63 -15.34 1.30
N ARG A 290 1.65 -14.43 1.28
CA ARG A 290 1.58 -13.28 2.19
C ARG A 290 0.19 -13.06 2.75
N LEU A 291 0.16 -12.62 4.00
CA LEU A 291 -1.05 -12.25 4.74
C LEU A 291 -0.81 -10.94 5.49
N TRP A 292 -1.73 -10.00 5.35
CA TRP A 292 -1.77 -8.77 6.13
C TRP A 292 -3.08 -8.64 6.91
N ASN A 293 -3.02 -8.03 8.10
CA ASN A 293 -4.19 -7.62 8.90
C ASN A 293 -4.67 -6.20 8.55
N ARG A 294 -4.49 -5.81 7.29
CA ARG A 294 -5.01 -4.58 6.71
C ARG A 294 -5.31 -4.79 5.23
N ALA A 295 -6.13 -3.92 4.66
CA ALA A 295 -6.29 -3.84 3.22
C ALA A 295 -5.09 -3.09 2.62
N LEU A 296 -4.42 -3.72 1.66
CA LEU A 296 -3.46 -3.04 0.80
C LEU A 296 -4.21 -2.15 -0.22
N SER A 297 -3.65 -0.99 -0.52
CA SER A 297 -4.05 -0.19 -1.67
C SER A 297 -3.63 -0.86 -2.99
N ALA A 298 -4.24 -0.46 -4.11
CA ALA A 298 -3.86 -0.98 -5.42
C ALA A 298 -2.37 -0.77 -5.76
N ASP A 299 -1.78 0.35 -5.33
CA ASP A 299 -0.34 0.61 -5.50
C ASP A 299 0.50 -0.35 -4.63
N GLU A 300 0.09 -0.64 -3.40
CA GLU A 300 0.77 -1.62 -2.53
C GLU A 300 0.68 -3.06 -3.07
N VAL A 301 -0.44 -3.43 -3.68
CA VAL A 301 -0.59 -4.74 -4.35
C VAL A 301 0.42 -4.86 -5.49
N LYS A 302 0.58 -3.80 -6.30
CA LYS A 302 1.59 -3.75 -7.37
C LYS A 302 3.01 -3.80 -6.82
N ASP A 303 3.30 -3.01 -5.80
CA ASP A 303 4.62 -3.01 -5.16
C ASP A 303 4.96 -4.41 -4.58
N SER A 304 3.99 -5.09 -3.96
CA SER A 304 4.20 -6.44 -3.41
C SER A 304 4.38 -7.51 -4.48
N MET A 305 3.77 -7.34 -5.66
CA MET A 305 3.92 -8.24 -6.79
C MET A 305 5.36 -8.21 -7.35
N ASP A 306 5.95 -7.01 -7.42
CA ASP A 306 7.23 -6.77 -8.09
C ASP A 306 8.46 -7.15 -7.27
N VAL A 307 8.28 -7.54 -6.01
CA VAL A 307 9.37 -7.89 -5.10
C VAL A 307 9.23 -9.33 -4.57
N GLY A 308 10.32 -10.08 -4.63
CA GLY A 308 10.52 -11.30 -3.84
C GLY A 308 11.24 -11.00 -2.52
N MET A 309 11.63 -12.04 -1.77
CA MET A 309 12.17 -11.93 -0.39
C MET A 309 13.23 -10.82 -0.21
N ALA A 310 14.24 -10.78 -1.08
CA ALA A 310 15.31 -9.78 -0.97
C ALA A 310 14.80 -8.34 -1.13
N GLY A 311 13.88 -8.09 -2.07
CA GLY A 311 13.29 -6.77 -2.28
C GLY A 311 12.33 -6.39 -1.15
N PHE A 312 11.55 -7.36 -0.70
CA PHE A 312 10.56 -7.21 0.35
C PHE A 312 11.21 -6.80 1.69
N LEU A 313 12.31 -7.46 2.09
CA LEU A 313 13.03 -7.15 3.33
C LEU A 313 13.90 -5.89 3.24
N THR A 314 14.42 -5.54 2.05
CA THR A 314 15.33 -4.37 1.91
C THR A 314 14.60 -3.03 1.87
N ALA A 315 13.32 -3.00 1.51
CA ALA A 315 12.47 -1.81 1.64
C ALA A 315 12.44 -1.29 3.10
N VAL A 316 12.44 -2.20 4.07
CA VAL A 316 12.50 -1.95 5.52
C VAL A 316 13.85 -1.34 5.92
N ASP A 317 14.91 -1.98 5.44
CA ASP A 317 16.30 -1.66 5.76
C ASP A 317 16.66 -0.22 5.34
N ALA A 318 16.11 0.24 4.22
CA ALA A 318 16.27 1.62 3.76
C ALA A 318 15.58 2.64 4.68
N ARG A 319 14.39 2.31 5.20
CA ARG A 319 13.62 3.15 6.14
C ARG A 319 14.32 3.27 7.49
N ASP A 320 14.77 2.17 8.07
CA ASP A 320 15.48 2.17 9.36
C ASP A 320 16.80 2.95 9.29
N LYS A 321 17.52 2.81 8.16
CA LYS A 321 18.72 3.61 7.89
C LYS A 321 18.40 5.10 7.81
N LEU A 322 17.25 5.50 7.26
CA LEU A 322 16.81 6.89 7.24
C LEU A 322 16.39 7.39 8.63
N ALA A 323 15.56 6.64 9.37
CA ALA A 323 15.09 6.99 10.71
C ALA A 323 16.26 7.19 11.68
N THR A 324 17.23 6.26 11.67
CA THR A 324 18.45 6.35 12.48
C THR A 324 19.34 7.53 12.06
N SER A 325 19.46 7.81 10.76
CA SER A 325 20.20 8.97 10.24
C SER A 325 19.58 10.29 10.68
N TRP A 326 18.24 10.42 10.63
CA TRP A 326 17.53 11.60 11.13
C TRP A 326 17.64 11.77 12.65
N GLY A 327 17.60 10.67 13.40
CA GLY A 327 17.84 10.67 14.84
C GLY A 327 19.24 11.19 15.21
N LYS A 328 20.27 10.77 14.46
CA LYS A 328 21.64 11.28 14.63
C LYS A 328 21.76 12.77 14.29
N ILE A 329 21.14 13.23 13.21
CA ILE A 329 21.16 14.66 12.81
C ILE A 329 20.48 15.54 13.86
N LYS A 330 19.35 15.11 14.44
CA LYS A 330 18.65 15.85 15.49
C LYS A 330 19.48 15.99 16.78
N ARG A 331 20.33 15.01 17.10
CA ARG A 331 21.24 15.07 18.26
C ARG A 331 22.46 15.95 18.04
N LEU A 332 22.76 16.34 16.79
CA LEU A 332 23.87 17.21 16.42
C LEU A 332 23.47 18.70 16.31
N ARG A 333 22.29 19.07 16.80
CA ARG A 333 21.82 20.46 16.95
C ARG A 333 21.52 20.75 18.41
#